data_AF-A0A2A8SEY3-F1
#
_entry.id   AF-A0A2A8SEY3-F1
#
_cell.length_a   1.000
_cell.length_b   1.000
_cell.length_c   1.000
_cell.angle_alpha   90.00
_cell.angle_beta   90.00
_cell.angle_gamma   90.00
#
_symmetry.space_group_name_H-M   'P 1'
#
loop_
_entity.id
_entity.type
_entity.pdbx_description
1 polymer ?
#
loop_
_entity_poly.entity_id
_entity_poly.type
_entity_poly.pdbx_seq_one_letter_code
_entity_poly.pdbx_strand_id
1 'polypeptide(L)' 'MIKQQGYDELKLHEGETLTKALLKLNEDTRRESEAQYVEIHQVVPHGNHRFTVILNIYK' A
#
# COMPACT_ATOMS: atom_id res chain seq x y z
N MET A 1 18.02 5.34 0.18
CA MET A 1 17.99 5.07 -1.27
C MET A 1 16.77 4.21 -1.55
N ILE A 2 15.81 4.71 -2.35
CA ILE A 2 14.64 3.93 -2.78
C ILE A 2 15.15 2.90 -3.79
N LYS A 3 14.86 1.61 -3.57
CA LYS A 3 15.28 0.56 -4.51
C LYS A 3 14.25 0.30 -5.59
N GLN A 4 12.97 0.53 -5.30
CA GLN A 4 11.87 0.36 -6.25
C GLN A 4 10.66 1.20 -5.83
N GLN A 5 9.93 1.74 -6.81
CA GLN A 5 8.63 2.38 -6.61
C GLN A 5 7.56 1.53 -7.29
N GLY A 6 6.42 1.37 -6.65
CA GLY A 6 5.28 0.61 -7.16
C GLY A 6 3.96 1.30 -6.87
N TYR A 7 2.89 0.75 -7.43
CA TYR A 7 1.54 1.13 -7.08
C TYR A 7 0.66 -0.12 -6.93
N ASP A 8 -0.37 -0.02 -6.11
CA ASP A 8 -1.39 -1.06 -5.96
C ASP A 8 -2.80 -0.46 -5.89
N GLU A 9 -3.80 -1.24 -6.23
CA GLU A 9 -5.21 -0.88 -6.14
C GLU A 9 -5.83 -1.49 -4.87
N LEU A 10 -6.41 -0.62 -4.06
CA LEU A 10 -7.03 -1.01 -2.80
C LEU A 10 -8.52 -0.71 -2.84
N LYS A 11 -9.33 -1.70 -2.52
CA LYS A 11 -10.78 -1.57 -2.38
C LYS A 11 -11.18 -1.99 -0.98
N LEU A 12 -11.79 -1.09 -0.23
CA LEU A 12 -12.28 -1.43 1.11
C LEU A 12 -13.58 -2.22 1.01
N HIS A 13 -13.67 -3.23 1.86
CA HIS A 13 -14.91 -3.95 2.11
C HIS A 13 -15.73 -3.29 3.22
N GLU A 14 -17.01 -3.68 3.34
CA GLU A 14 -17.89 -3.13 4.37
C GLU A 14 -17.33 -3.43 5.78
N GLY A 15 -17.23 -2.40 6.61
CA GLY A 15 -16.64 -2.48 7.95
C GLY A 15 -15.11 -2.45 8.01
N GLU A 16 -14.42 -2.40 6.86
CA GLU A 16 -12.96 -2.25 6.79
C GLU A 16 -12.55 -0.78 6.84
N THR A 17 -11.49 -0.47 7.59
CA THR A 17 -10.92 0.88 7.63
C THR A 17 -9.73 0.98 6.69
N LEU A 18 -9.55 2.17 6.10
CA LEU A 18 -8.40 2.45 5.25
C LEU A 18 -7.07 2.13 5.95
N THR A 19 -6.94 2.48 7.24
CA THR A 19 -5.75 2.19 8.04
C THR A 19 -5.42 0.69 8.09
N LYS A 20 -6.42 -0.17 8.33
CA LYS A 20 -6.20 -1.63 8.39
C LYS A 20 -5.77 -2.17 7.03
N ALA A 21 -6.43 -1.73 5.97
CA ALA A 21 -6.13 -2.18 4.62
C ALA A 21 -4.71 -1.75 4.18
N LEU A 22 -4.31 -0.51 4.50
CA LEU A 22 -2.96 0.00 4.22
C LEU A 22 -1.87 -0.72 5.02
N LEU A 23 -2.13 -1.05 6.30
CA LEU A 23 -1.19 -1.84 7.10
C LEU A 23 -0.97 -3.22 6.50
N LYS A 24 -2.06 -3.89 6.10
CA LYS A 24 -2.00 -5.19 5.45
C LYS A 24 -1.21 -5.13 4.13
N LEU A 25 -1.52 -4.16 3.27
CA LEU A 25 -0.79 -3.93 2.01
C LEU A 25 0.72 -3.74 2.26
N ASN A 26 1.08 -2.98 3.30
CA ASN A 26 2.48 -2.75 3.65
C ASN A 26 3.18 -4.05 4.07
N GLU A 27 2.56 -4.83 4.95
CA GLU A 27 3.10 -6.11 5.44
C GLU A 27 3.25 -7.13 4.31
N ASP A 28 2.22 -7.26 3.47
CA ASP A 28 2.22 -8.18 2.32
C ASP A 28 3.32 -7.78 1.31
N THR A 29 3.42 -6.49 0.96
CA THR A 29 4.47 -5.97 0.05
C THR A 29 5.87 -6.21 0.62
N ARG A 30 6.07 -6.00 1.94
CA ARG A 30 7.36 -6.25 2.59
C ARG A 30 7.78 -7.70 2.51
N ARG A 31 6.84 -8.61 2.77
CA ARG A 31 7.08 -10.07 2.70
C ARG A 31 7.40 -10.52 1.28
N GLU A 32 6.63 -10.07 0.29
CA GLU A 32 6.79 -10.48 -1.12
C GLU A 32 8.05 -9.92 -1.77
N SER A 33 8.42 -8.68 -1.43
CA SER A 33 9.58 -8.01 -2.04
C SER A 33 10.88 -8.22 -1.27
N GLU A 34 10.85 -8.94 -0.14
CA GLU A 34 11.95 -9.05 0.83
C GLU A 34 12.48 -7.65 1.24
N ALA A 35 11.56 -6.72 1.49
CA ALA A 35 11.90 -5.33 1.78
C ALA A 35 12.14 -5.11 3.28
N GLN A 36 13.18 -4.38 3.62
CA GLN A 36 13.43 -3.92 4.98
C GLN A 36 12.30 -2.99 5.44
N TYR A 37 11.91 -2.08 4.54
CA TYR A 37 10.92 -1.04 4.80
C TYR A 37 10.11 -0.74 3.53
N VAL A 38 8.82 -0.47 3.72
CA VAL A 38 7.92 0.02 2.68
C VAL A 38 7.25 1.28 3.21
N GLU A 39 7.27 2.34 2.42
CA GLU A 39 6.64 3.63 2.71
C GLU A 39 5.44 3.81 1.81
N ILE A 40 4.28 4.14 2.39
CA ILE A 40 3.14 4.61 1.61
C ILE A 40 3.39 6.08 1.29
N HIS A 41 3.72 6.37 0.04
CA HIS A 41 4.05 7.70 -0.42
C HIS A 41 2.79 8.52 -0.70
N GLN A 42 1.78 7.90 -1.33
CA GLN A 42 0.55 8.58 -1.70
C GLN A 42 -0.63 7.61 -1.72
N VAL A 43 -1.82 8.12 -1.35
CA VAL A 43 -3.09 7.41 -1.49
C VAL A 43 -4.04 8.30 -2.29
N VAL A 44 -4.46 7.84 -3.46
CA VAL A 44 -5.33 8.58 -4.38
C VAL A 44 -6.73 7.96 -4.36
N PRO A 45 -7.75 8.65 -3.83
CA PRO A 45 -9.12 8.14 -3.80
C PRO A 45 -9.80 8.28 -5.16
N HIS A 46 -10.56 7.24 -5.57
CA HIS A 46 -11.32 7.22 -6.83
C HIS A 46 -12.84 7.15 -6.63
N GLY A 47 -13.32 7.10 -5.37
CA GLY A 47 -14.73 6.89 -5.03
C GLY A 47 -15.08 5.41 -4.83
N ASN A 48 -16.29 5.13 -4.31
CA ASN A 48 -16.75 3.76 -4.00
C ASN A 48 -15.76 2.93 -3.17
N HIS A 49 -15.08 3.59 -2.22
CA HIS A 49 -14.05 3.00 -1.36
C HIS A 49 -12.87 2.37 -2.12
N ARG A 50 -12.55 2.88 -3.32
CA ARG A 50 -11.38 2.50 -4.12
C ARG A 50 -10.28 3.55 -4.03
N PHE A 51 -9.05 3.07 -3.99
CA PHE A 51 -7.84 3.87 -3.85
C PHE A 51 -6.73 3.30 -4.73
N THR A 52 -5.90 4.16 -5.30
CA THR A 52 -4.56 3.77 -5.77
C THR A 52 -3.56 4.15 -4.70
N VAL A 53 -2.71 3.23 -4.30
CA VAL A 53 -1.68 3.44 -3.28
C VAL A 53 -0.31 3.39 -3.97
N ILE A 54 0.47 4.45 -3.83
CA ILE A 54 1.85 4.52 -4.34
C ILE A 54 2.80 4.19 -3.19
N LEU A 55 3.72 3.27 -3.44
CA LEU A 55 4.61 2.68 -2.46
C LEU A 55 6.07 2.89 -2.86
N ASN A 56 6.92 3.25 -1.90
CA ASN A 56 8.37 3.18 -2.04
C ASN A 56 8.90 1.96 -1.27
N ILE A 57 9.68 1.13 -1.94
CA ILE A 57 10.23 -0.12 -1.41
C ILE A 57 11.74 0.05 -1.19
N TYR A 58 12.18 -0.20 0.04
CA TYR A 58 13.56 -0.08 0.49
C TYR A 58 14.05 -1.45 0.93
N LYS A 59 15.13 -1.93 0.29
CA LYS A 59 15.85 -3.15 0.70
C LYS A 59 17.27 -2.79 1.14
#